data_AF-A0A1I0ZS32-F1
#
_entry.id   AF-A0A1I0ZS32-F1
#
_cell.length_a   1.000
_cell.length_b   1.000
_cell.length_c   1.000
_cell.angle_alpha   90.00
_cell.angle_beta   90.00
_cell.angle_gamma   90.00
#
_symmetry.space_group_name_H-M   'P 1'
#
loop_
_entity.id
_entity.type
_entity.pdbx_description
1 polymer ?
#
loop_
_entity_poly.entity_id
_entity_poly.type
_entity_poly.pdbx_seq_one_letter_code
_entity_poly.pdbx_strand_id
1 'polypeptide(L)'
;MSNDGEVDAEVVVSIMDRDPAATIEVTAGQTVLLGPRDTRVRLADMPQPPGATVEMTFASPEHGTATLELPVLDDTFERYEELVPTSSGR
;
A
#
# COMPACT_ATOMS: atom_id res chain seq x y z
N MET A 1 2.27 -7.34 0.63
CA MET A 1 3.46 -7.70 1.42
C MET A 1 3.44 -9.20 1.63
N SER A 2 4.50 -9.93 1.27
CA SER A 2 4.60 -11.38 1.51
C SER A 2 5.66 -11.63 2.57
N ASN A 3 5.34 -12.48 3.55
CA ASN A 3 6.32 -13.02 4.49
C ASN A 3 6.55 -14.49 4.11
N ASP A 4 7.65 -14.75 3.42
CA ASP A 4 8.04 -16.11 3.00
C ASP A 4 8.92 -16.81 4.07
N GLY A 5 9.07 -16.21 5.25
CA GLY A 5 9.82 -16.73 6.39
C GLY A 5 9.00 -17.68 7.27
N GLU A 6 9.65 -18.19 8.32
CA GLU A 6 9.08 -19.16 9.27
C GLU A 6 8.57 -18.52 10.57
N VAL A 7 8.77 -17.21 10.74
CA VAL A 7 8.33 -16.46 11.92
C VAL A 7 7.41 -15.31 11.51
N ASP A 8 6.53 -14.93 12.42
CA ASP A 8 5.68 -13.76 12.24
C ASP A 8 6.53 -12.49 12.22
N ALA A 9 6.09 -11.50 11.44
CA ALA A 9 6.79 -10.24 11.28
C ALA A 9 5.85 -9.06 11.51
N GLU A 10 6.41 -7.98 12.06
CA GLU A 10 5.71 -6.72 12.25
C GLU A 10 6.25 -5.68 11.26
N VAL A 11 5.38 -5.16 10.39
CA VAL A 11 5.74 -4.15 9.39
C VAL A 11 5.20 -2.79 9.81
N VAL A 12 6.12 -1.88 10.09
CA VAL A 12 5.85 -0.47 10.37
C VAL A 12 5.81 0.30 9.06
N VAL A 13 4.76 1.09 8.85
CA VAL A 13 4.55 1.88 7.64
C VAL A 13 4.64 3.37 7.96
N SER A 14 5.51 4.08 7.24
CA SER A 14 5.71 5.52 7.36
C SER A 14 5.60 6.23 6.01
N ILE A 15 5.33 7.53 6.04
CA ILE A 15 5.25 8.39 4.86
C ILE A 15 6.28 9.52 4.98
N MET A 16 7.13 9.71 3.98
CA MET A 16 8.19 10.74 3.97
C MET A 16 9.03 10.74 5.27
N ASP A 17 9.36 9.55 5.79
CA ASP A 17 10.07 9.33 7.07
C ASP A 17 9.46 10.04 8.30
N ARG A 18 8.15 10.29 8.27
CA ARG A 18 7.38 10.80 9.42
C ARG A 18 7.05 9.69 10.42
N ASP A 19 6.38 10.10 11.49
CA ASP A 19 5.81 9.19 12.49
C ASP A 19 5.07 8.01 11.81
N PRO A 20 5.20 6.80 12.36
CA PRO A 20 4.52 5.63 11.84
C PRO A 20 3.02 5.87 11.67
N ALA A 21 2.54 5.62 10.46
CA ALA A 21 1.12 5.74 10.17
C ALA A 21 0.34 4.48 10.54
N ALA A 22 0.98 3.32 10.47
CA ALA A 22 0.39 2.06 10.91
C ALA A 22 1.46 1.02 11.20
N THR A 23 1.04 -0.01 11.94
CA THR A 23 1.80 -1.23 12.13
C THR A 23 0.95 -2.42 11.73
N ILE A 24 1.53 -3.35 10.97
CA ILE A 24 0.81 -4.44 10.30
C ILE A 24 1.51 -5.75 10.62
N GLU A 25 0.78 -6.68 11.23
CA GLU A 25 1.26 -8.04 11.46
C GLU A 25 1.14 -8.86 10.16
N VAL A 26 2.23 -9.54 9.79
CA VAL A 26 2.29 -10.45 8.65
C VAL A 26 2.84 -11.78 9.16
N THR A 27 1.93 -12.72 9.42
CA THR A 27 2.30 -14.03 9.94
C THR A 27 3.18 -14.82 8.96
N ALA A 28 3.94 -15.78 9.47
CA ALA A 28 4.79 -16.65 8.67
C ALA A 28 4.02 -17.31 7.49
N GLY A 29 4.61 -17.27 6.30
CA GLY A 29 4.02 -17.85 5.08
C GLY A 29 2.74 -17.17 4.59
N GLN A 30 2.40 -15.96 5.06
CA GLN A 30 1.21 -15.23 4.62
C GLN A 30 1.55 -14.02 3.74
N THR A 31 0.56 -13.65 2.94
CA THR A 31 0.56 -12.42 2.14
C THR A 31 -0.57 -11.51 2.61
N VAL A 32 -0.22 -10.29 3.02
CA VAL A 32 -1.20 -9.23 3.31
C VAL A 32 -1.30 -8.29 2.11
N LEU A 33 -2.51 -8.16 1.57
CA LEU A 33 -2.85 -7.22 0.50
C LEU A 33 -3.31 -5.89 1.11
N LEU A 34 -2.74 -4.79 0.61
CA LEU A 34 -3.14 -3.44 0.98
C LEU A 34 -3.88 -2.79 -0.18
N GLY A 35 -5.04 -2.22 0.10
CA GLY A 35 -5.83 -1.57 -0.94
C GLY A 35 -7.27 -1.26 -0.51
N PRO A 36 -8.05 -0.59 -1.37
CA PRO A 36 -9.41 -0.19 -1.04
C PRO A 36 -10.36 -1.38 -0.84
N ARG A 37 -10.05 -2.56 -1.41
CA ARG A 37 -10.85 -3.78 -1.29
C ARG A 37 -10.35 -4.75 -0.19
N ASP A 38 -9.20 -4.44 0.43
CA ASP A 38 -8.49 -5.29 1.38
C ASP A 38 -8.14 -4.50 2.65
N THR A 39 -7.00 -4.78 3.28
CA THR A 39 -6.51 -4.04 4.45
C THR A 39 -6.18 -2.59 4.07
N ARG A 40 -6.73 -1.65 4.83
CA ARG A 40 -6.52 -0.21 4.62
C ARG A 40 -5.61 0.36 5.69
N VAL A 41 -4.55 1.03 5.26
CA VAL A 41 -3.72 1.89 6.11
C VAL A 41 -4.29 3.30 6.04
N ARG A 42 -4.65 3.87 7.20
CA ARG A 42 -5.15 5.24 7.29
C ARG A 42 -4.01 6.17 7.64
N LEU A 43 -3.75 7.13 6.75
CA LEU A 43 -2.82 8.22 7.01
C LEU A 43 -3.62 9.36 7.66
N ALA A 44 -3.07 9.98 8.72
CA ALA A 44 -3.73 11.10 9.40
C ALA A 44 -3.81 12.35 8.53
N ASP A 45 -2.78 12.57 7.69
CA ASP A 45 -2.69 13.69 6.77
C ASP A 45 -1.87 13.28 5.53
N MET A 46 -2.12 13.93 4.39
CA MET A 46 -1.44 13.68 3.12
C MET A 46 -0.55 14.89 2.77
N PRO A 47 0.78 14.75 2.81
CA PRO A 47 1.69 15.89 2.64
C PRO A 47 1.88 16.36 1.20
N GLN A 48 1.39 15.60 0.23
CA GLN A 48 1.55 15.87 -1.19
C GLN A 48 0.18 16.00 -1.86
N PRO A 49 0.01 16.91 -2.83
CA PRO A 49 -1.25 17.02 -3.55
C PRO A 49 -1.47 15.81 -4.48
N PRO A 50 -2.72 15.55 -4.90
CA PRO A 50 -2.99 14.57 -5.95
C PRO A 50 -2.19 14.82 -7.24
N GLY A 51 -1.78 13.74 -7.90
CA GLY A 51 -0.93 13.77 -9.10
C GLY A 51 0.57 13.90 -8.81
N ALA A 52 0.96 14.20 -7.57
CA ALA A 52 2.33 14.09 -7.12
C ALA A 52 2.69 12.65 -6.72
N THR A 53 3.97 12.43 -6.47
CA THR A 53 4.49 11.18 -5.90
C THR A 53 4.86 11.41 -4.44
N VAL A 54 4.65 10.41 -3.60
CA VAL A 54 5.05 10.41 -2.20
C VAL A 54 5.86 9.18 -1.89
N GLU A 55 6.88 9.35 -1.04
CA GLU A 55 7.69 8.24 -0.56
C GLU A 55 7.01 7.55 0.62
N MET A 56 6.90 6.23 0.56
CA MET A 56 6.42 5.37 1.63
C MET A 56 7.50 4.37 2.04
N THR A 57 7.72 4.25 3.34
CA THR A 57 8.71 3.36 3.94
C THR A 57 8.00 2.24 4.67
N PHE A 58 8.43 1.00 4.42
CA PHE A 58 7.96 -0.22 5.06
C PHE A 58 9.15 -0.85 5.77
N ALA A 59 9.12 -0.90 7.10
CA ALA A 59 10.23 -1.40 7.91
C ALA A 59 9.77 -2.57 8.79
N SER A 60 10.53 -3.66 8.79
CA SER A 60 10.39 -4.78 9.72
C SER A 60 11.75 -5.04 10.37
N PRO A 61 11.82 -5.21 11.70
CA PRO A 61 13.07 -5.57 12.38
C PRO A 61 13.71 -6.87 11.84
N GLU A 62 12.88 -7.82 11.41
CA GLU A 62 13.29 -9.15 10.95
C GLU A 62 13.71 -9.15 9.47
N HIS A 63 13.11 -8.28 8.66
CA HIS A 63 13.24 -8.31 7.19
C HIS A 63 13.85 -7.03 6.58
N GLY A 64 14.16 -6.03 7.39
CA GLY A 64 14.77 -4.77 6.96
C GLY A 64 13.75 -3.75 6.45
N THR A 65 14.22 -2.82 5.62
CA THR A 65 13.44 -1.66 5.17
C THR A 65 13.33 -1.64 3.65
N ALA A 66 12.14 -1.31 3.15
CA ALA A 66 11.86 -1.03 1.75
C ALA A 66 11.20 0.34 1.61
N THR A 67 11.61 1.09 0.59
CA THR A 67 11.09 2.42 0.29
C THR A 67 10.49 2.41 -1.11
N LEU A 68 9.29 2.96 -1.26
CA LEU A 68 8.52 2.97 -2.49
C LEU A 68 7.97 4.37 -2.77
N GLU A 69 8.11 4.79 -4.01
CA GLU A 69 7.50 6.02 -4.52
C GLU A 69 6.10 5.69 -5.08
N LEU A 70 5.06 6.22 -4.44
CA LEU A 70 3.66 5.96 -4.79
C LEU A 70 2.96 7.24 -5.28
N PRO A 71 2.13 7.16 -6.34
CA PRO A 71 1.35 8.31 -6.79
C PRO A 71 0.21 8.61 -5.80
N VAL A 72 0.00 9.90 -5.51
CA VAL A 72 -1.16 10.37 -4.75
C VAL A 72 -2.35 10.50 -5.69
N LEU A 73 -3.43 9.78 -5.39
CA LEU A 73 -4.67 9.84 -6.15
C LEU A 73 -5.67 10.77 -5.44
N ASP A 74 -6.50 11.48 -6.20
CA ASP A 74 -7.54 12.38 -5.66
C ASP A 74 -8.87 11.67 -5.38
N ASP A 75 -8.93 10.35 -5.57
CA ASP A 75 -10.15 9.54 -5.46
C ASP A 75 -11.27 9.98 -6.44
N THR A 76 -10.95 10.81 -7.44
CA THR A 76 -11.90 11.27 -8.48
C THR A 76 -11.83 10.41 -9.74
N PHE A 77 -10.88 9.49 -9.83
CA PHE A 77 -10.77 8.56 -10.95
C PHE A 77 -12.05 7.73 -11.09
N GLU A 78 -12.81 7.98 -12.16
CA GLU A 78 -13.92 7.14 -12.56
C GLU A 78 -13.43 5.69 -12.71
N ARG A 79 -14.20 4.72 -12.22
CA ARG A 79 -13.84 3.32 -12.41
C ARG A 79 -13.83 3.02 -13.91
N TYR A 80 -12.65 2.69 -14.44
CA TYR A 80 -12.50 2.22 -15.82
C TYR A 80 -13.27 0.93 -16.12
N GLU A 81 -13.93 0.30 -15.13
CA GLU A 81 -14.79 -0.88 -15.30
C GLU A 81 -15.86 -0.67 -16.40
N GLU A 82 -16.37 0.56 -16.56
CA GLU A 82 -17.36 0.91 -17.60
C GLU A 82 -16.74 1.20 -18.98
N LEU A 83 -15.43 1.46 -19.02
CA LEU A 83 -14.67 1.77 -20.23
C LEU A 83 -13.94 0.55 -20.81
N VAL A 84 -14.00 -0.59 -20.13
CA VAL A 84 -13.57 -1.87 -20.70
C VAL A 84 -14.47 -2.18 -21.88
N PRO A 85 -13.94 -2.27 -23.12
CA PRO A 85 -14.75 -2.64 -24.27
C PRO A 85 -15.37 -4.01 -24.01
N THR A 86 -16.70 -4.10 -23.92
CA THR A 86 -17.37 -5.40 -24.00
C THR A 86 -17.04 -5.96 -25.36
N SER A 87 -16.48 -7.17 -25.42
CA SER A 87 -16.20 -7.83 -26.69
C SER A 87 -17.46 -7.78 -27.55
N SER A 88 -17.43 -6.93 -28.57
CA SER A 88 -18.47 -6.91 -29.58
C SER A 88 -18.22 -8.15 -30.41
N GLY A 89 -18.88 -9.25 -30.05
CA GLY A 89 -18.70 -10.52 -30.71
C GLY A 89 -18.93 -10.40 -32.21
N ARG A 90 -17.90 -10.67 -33.00
CA ARG A 90 -17.92 -11.73 -34.03
C ARG A 90 -16.50 -12.08 -34.47
#